data_AF-A0A7S4FLE1-F1
#
_entry.id   AF-A0A7S4FLE1-F1
#
_cell.length_a   1.000
_cell.length_b   1.000
_cell.length_c   1.000
_cell.angle_alpha   90.00
_cell.angle_beta   90.00
_cell.angle_gamma   90.00
#
_symmetry.space_group_name_H-M   'P 1'
#
loop_
_entity.id
_entity.type
_entity.pdbx_description
1 polymer ?
#
loop_
_entity_poly.entity_id
_entity_poly.type
_entity_poly.pdbx_seq_one_letter_code
_entity_poly.pdbx_strand_id
1 'polypeptide(L)'
;VTDTNVMLGRIQPDFFPAIFGPAADQPLDVDAVKTRFQARAQEVADVHGVLKPPEEVADGYRRIAIENMVNAIKKISTQRGYDVSEYTLQCFGGAAGQHACDIADTLGMKQIF
;
A
#
# COMPACT_ATOMS: atom_id res chain seq x y z
N VAL A 1 -1.45 -4.82 -2.65
CA VAL A 1 -1.40 -3.45 -2.10
C VAL A 1 -2.79 -2.82 -2.07
N THR A 2 -3.55 -2.82 -3.17
CA THR A 2 -4.94 -2.28 -3.17
C THR A 2 -5.84 -2.93 -2.12
N ASP A 3 -5.85 -4.27 -2.03
CA ASP A 3 -6.64 -4.99 -1.01
C ASP A 3 -6.28 -4.56 0.42
N THR A 4 -5.01 -4.26 0.68
CA THR A 4 -4.57 -3.72 1.96
C THR A 4 -5.23 -2.37 2.25
N ASN A 5 -5.27 -1.47 1.27
CA ASN A 5 -5.90 -0.17 1.44
C ASN A 5 -7.43 -0.29 1.60
N VAL A 6 -8.06 -1.30 0.99
CA VAL A 6 -9.47 -1.62 1.24
C VAL A 6 -9.67 -2.13 2.67
N MET A 7 -8.85 -3.10 3.11
CA MET A 7 -8.93 -3.67 4.48
C MET A 7 -8.71 -2.60 5.55
N LEU A 8 -7.81 -1.64 5.32
CA LEU A 8 -7.52 -0.54 6.23
C LEU A 8 -8.49 0.65 6.11
N GLY A 9 -9.51 0.57 5.24
CA GLY A 9 -10.48 1.65 5.01
C GLY A 9 -9.89 2.92 4.36
N ARG A 10 -8.68 2.82 3.79
CA ARG A 10 -8.03 3.91 3.05
C ARG A 10 -8.63 4.13 1.67
N ILE A 11 -9.15 3.06 1.06
CA ILE A 11 -10.02 3.14 -0.11
C ILE A 11 -11.46 3.04 0.37
N GLN A 12 -12.30 3.98 -0.06
CA GLN A 12 -13.74 3.94 0.14
C GLN A 12 -14.38 3.24 -1.06
N PRO A 13 -14.92 2.01 -0.91
CA PRO A 13 -15.39 1.20 -2.03
C PRO A 13 -16.49 1.89 -2.86
N ASP A 14 -17.39 2.61 -2.20
CA ASP A 14 -18.51 3.32 -2.83
C ASP A 14 -18.06 4.44 -3.79
N PHE A 15 -16.83 4.93 -3.65
CA PHE A 15 -16.23 5.95 -4.52
C PHE A 15 -15.17 5.37 -5.46
N PHE A 16 -14.95 4.06 -5.43
CA PHE A 16 -14.01 3.40 -6.32
C PHE A 16 -14.71 3.00 -7.63
N PRO A 17 -14.09 3.26 -8.80
CA PRO A 17 -14.69 2.90 -10.08
C PRO A 17 -15.03 1.40 -10.16
N ALA A 18 -16.22 1.08 -10.66
CA ALA A 18 -16.62 -0.29 -10.95
C ALA A 18 -15.94 -0.76 -12.24
N ILE A 19 -14.70 -1.23 -12.12
CA ILE A 19 -13.83 -1.59 -13.26
C ILE A 19 -13.33 -3.04 -13.18
N PHE A 20 -13.91 -3.85 -12.29
CA PHE A 20 -13.50 -5.23 -12.08
C PHE A 20 -14.40 -6.21 -12.86
N GLY A 21 -13.99 -7.47 -12.87
CA GLY A 21 -14.72 -8.55 -13.53
C GLY A 21 -14.53 -8.57 -15.05
N PRO A 22 -15.11 -9.59 -15.73
CA PRO A 22 -14.89 -9.80 -17.17
C PRO A 22 -15.37 -8.66 -18.08
N ALA A 23 -16.41 -7.93 -17.64
CA ALA A 23 -16.99 -6.81 -18.36
C ALA A 23 -16.49 -5.44 -17.87
N ALA A 24 -15.58 -5.40 -16.89
CA ALA A 24 -15.05 -4.17 -16.29
C ALA A 24 -16.12 -3.22 -15.74
N ASP A 25 -17.13 -3.77 -15.06
CA ASP A 25 -18.30 -3.07 -14.53
C ASP A 25 -18.64 -3.47 -13.08
N GLN A 26 -17.79 -4.28 -12.43
CA GLN A 26 -18.02 -4.77 -11.08
C GLN A 26 -17.31 -3.88 -10.03
N PRO A 27 -17.90 -3.71 -8.83
CA PRO A 27 -17.28 -2.97 -7.74
C PRO A 27 -16.14 -3.78 -7.08
N LEU A 28 -15.46 -3.15 -6.13
CA LEU A 28 -14.54 -3.85 -5.22
C LEU A 28 -15.31 -4.86 -4.35
N ASP A 29 -14.77 -6.07 -4.23
CA ASP A 29 -15.30 -7.09 -3.34
C ASP A 29 -14.65 -7.00 -1.95
N VAL A 30 -15.29 -6.24 -1.06
CA VAL A 30 -14.82 -6.00 0.31
C VAL A 30 -14.83 -7.29 1.15
N ASP A 31 -15.81 -8.17 0.93
CA ASP A 31 -15.96 -9.39 1.71
C ASP A 31 -14.90 -10.42 1.31
N ALA A 32 -14.54 -10.50 0.03
CA ALA A 32 -13.40 -11.29 -0.42
C ALA A 32 -12.09 -10.79 0.19
N VAL A 33 -11.88 -9.47 0.28
CA VAL A 33 -10.70 -8.88 0.92
C VAL A 33 -10.62 -9.29 2.39
N LYS A 34 -11.70 -9.11 3.15
CA LYS A 34 -11.77 -9.49 4.58
C LYS A 34 -11.51 -10.98 4.78
N THR A 35 -12.18 -11.83 4.00
CA THR A 35 -12.04 -13.29 4.08
C THR A 35 -10.60 -13.72 3.80
N ARG A 36 -9.96 -13.14 2.77
CA ARG A 36 -8.57 -13.46 2.44
C ARG A 36 -7.60 -12.97 3.51
N PHE A 37 -7.78 -11.78 4.08
CA PHE A 37 -6.92 -11.31 5.17
C PHE A 37 -7.09 -12.11 6.46
N GLN A 38 -8.30 -12.60 6.76
CA GLN A 38 -8.51 -13.55 7.86
C GLN A 38 -7.72 -14.84 7.66
N ALA A 39 -7.77 -15.42 6.46
CA ALA A 39 -6.96 -16.59 6.12
C ALA A 39 -5.45 -16.32 6.24
N ARG A 40 -4.97 -15.17 5.74
CA ARG A 40 -3.56 -14.78 5.89
C ARG A 40 -3.14 -14.58 7.33
N ALA A 41 -4.02 -14.01 8.17
CA ALA A 41 -3.74 -13.87 9.60
C ALA A 41 -3.57 -15.24 10.26
N GLN A 42 -4.37 -16.23 9.88
CA GLN A 42 -4.21 -17.60 10.35
C GLN A 42 -2.89 -18.22 9.86
N GLU A 43 -2.55 -18.08 8.57
CA GLU A 43 -1.27 -18.59 8.03
C GLU A 43 -0.06 -17.99 8.75
N VAL A 44 -0.09 -16.69 9.05
CA VAL A 44 0.96 -16.01 9.84
C VAL A 44 1.02 -16.56 11.26
N ALA A 45 -0.14 -16.82 11.87
CA ALA A 45 -0.23 -17.41 13.21
C ALA A 45 0.34 -18.82 13.25
N ASP A 46 0.12 -19.63 12.22
CA ASP A 46 0.61 -21.00 12.14
C ASP A 46 2.14 -21.06 12.10
N VAL A 47 2.79 -20.04 11.53
CA VAL A 47 4.26 -19.93 11.46
C VAL A 47 4.85 -19.30 12.73
N HIS A 48 4.20 -18.28 13.29
CA HIS A 48 4.78 -17.45 14.36
C HIS A 48 4.17 -17.68 15.75
N GLY A 49 3.14 -18.53 15.85
CA GLY A 49 2.46 -18.87 17.11
C GLY A 49 1.55 -17.78 17.67
N VAL A 50 1.31 -16.69 16.94
CA VAL A 50 0.50 -15.54 17.41
C VAL A 50 -0.49 -15.13 16.33
N LEU A 51 -1.78 -15.21 16.68
CA LEU A 51 -2.85 -14.70 15.83
C LEU A 51 -2.96 -13.18 15.97
N LYS A 52 -2.78 -12.49 14.84
CA LYS A 52 -2.92 -11.04 14.74
C LYS A 52 -4.27 -10.66 14.13
N PRO A 53 -4.82 -9.48 14.44
CA PRO A 53 -5.95 -8.94 13.70
C PRO A 53 -5.65 -8.88 12.20
N PRO A 54 -6.59 -9.24 11.32
CA PRO A 54 -6.39 -9.16 9.86
C PRO A 54 -5.97 -7.77 9.37
N GLU A 55 -6.42 -6.71 10.05
CA GLU A 55 -6.05 -5.31 9.80
C GLU A 55 -4.56 -5.06 10.10
N GLU A 56 -4.01 -5.65 11.16
CA GLU A 56 -2.59 -5.51 11.49
C GLU A 56 -1.72 -6.22 10.45
N VAL A 57 -2.16 -7.39 9.98
CA VAL A 57 -1.49 -8.12 8.89
C VAL A 57 -1.52 -7.28 7.62
N ALA A 58 -2.66 -6.68 7.30
CA ALA A 58 -2.80 -5.76 6.18
C ALA A 58 -1.83 -4.57 6.31
N ASP A 59 -1.77 -3.89 7.46
CA ASP A 59 -0.84 -2.79 7.68
C ASP A 59 0.63 -3.22 7.51
N GLY A 60 0.99 -4.42 7.98
CA GLY A 60 2.31 -5.01 7.73
C GLY A 60 2.64 -5.11 6.23
N TYR A 61 1.69 -5.59 5.42
CA TYR A 61 1.84 -5.65 3.96
C TYR A 61 2.00 -4.25 3.35
N ARG A 62 1.24 -3.26 3.84
CA ARG A 62 1.38 -1.85 3.39
C ARG A 62 2.78 -1.35 3.67
N ARG A 63 3.28 -1.50 4.89
CA ARG A 63 4.61 -1.03 5.29
C ARG A 63 5.71 -1.65 4.43
N ILE A 64 5.65 -2.96 4.19
CA ILE A 64 6.60 -3.64 3.29
C ILE A 64 6.52 -3.05 1.86
N ALA A 65 5.33 -2.79 1.35
CA ALA A 65 5.16 -2.19 0.03
C ALA A 65 5.76 -0.77 -0.04
N ILE A 66 5.54 0.07 0.98
CA ILE A 66 6.14 1.41 1.08
C ILE A 66 7.67 1.32 1.10
N GLU A 67 8.24 0.46 1.95
CA GLU A 67 9.69 0.26 2.04
C GLU A 67 10.29 -0.18 0.70
N ASN A 68 9.61 -1.08 -0.02
CA ASN A 68 10.06 -1.50 -1.35
C ASN A 68 10.07 -0.33 -2.36
N MET A 69 9.04 0.51 -2.36
CA MET A 69 8.97 1.71 -3.22
C MET A 69 10.07 2.72 -2.86
N VAL A 70 10.27 2.99 -1.57
CA VAL A 70 11.33 3.86 -1.04
C VAL A 70 12.71 3.36 -1.46
N ASN A 71 12.96 2.05 -1.33
CA ASN A 71 14.23 1.45 -1.71
C ASN A 71 14.48 1.54 -3.22
N ALA A 72 13.44 1.43 -4.05
CA ALA A 72 13.56 1.62 -5.49
C ALA A 72 13.96 3.08 -5.83
N ILE A 73 13.33 4.07 -5.19
CA ILE A 73 13.66 5.49 -5.36
C ILE A 73 15.11 5.76 -4.92
N LYS A 74 15.49 5.30 -3.72
CA LYS A 74 16.85 5.45 -3.19
C LYS A 74 17.86 4.83 -4.15
N LYS A 75 17.64 3.60 -4.63
CA LYS A 75 18.58 2.92 -5.53
C LYS A 75 18.90 3.74 -6.77
N ILE A 76 17.91 4.40 -7.38
CA ILE A 76 18.12 5.19 -8.60
C ILE A 76 18.87 6.50 -8.29
N SER A 77 18.55 7.15 -7.16
CA SER A 77 19.06 8.48 -6.81
C SER A 77 20.39 8.46 -6.07
N THR A 78 20.59 7.54 -5.12
CA THR A 78 21.82 7.46 -4.30
C THR A 78 22.99 6.85 -5.07
N GLN A 79 22.73 5.98 -6.07
CA GLN A 79 23.76 5.54 -7.02
C GLN A 79 24.41 6.73 -7.78
N ARG A 80 23.73 7.88 -7.81
CA ARG A 80 24.20 9.11 -8.44
C ARG A 80 24.66 10.18 -7.44
N GLY A 81 24.65 9.88 -6.14
CA GLY A 81 25.11 10.78 -5.07
C GLY A 81 24.11 11.88 -4.65
N TYR A 82 22.84 11.77 -5.03
CA TYR A 82 21.83 12.79 -4.66
C TYR A 82 21.26 12.58 -3.27
N ASP A 83 21.13 13.67 -2.50
CA ASP A 83 20.28 13.74 -1.32
C ASP A 83 18.82 13.97 -1.75
N VAL A 84 17.99 12.95 -1.62
CA VAL A 84 16.60 12.98 -2.08
C VAL A 84 15.68 13.81 -1.18
N SER A 85 16.09 14.14 0.04
CA SER A 85 15.25 14.87 1.00
C SER A 85 15.00 16.34 0.58
N GLU A 86 15.89 16.90 -0.23
CA GLU A 86 15.82 18.26 -0.78
C GLU A 86 14.92 18.37 -2.03
N TYR A 87 14.40 17.25 -2.54
CA TYR A 87 13.55 17.22 -3.74
C TYR A 87 12.06 17.16 -3.41
N THR A 88 11.25 17.54 -4.39
CA THR A 88 9.79 17.34 -4.37
C THR A 88 9.43 15.95 -4.89
N LEU A 89 8.58 15.23 -4.17
CA LEU A 89 8.03 13.95 -4.63
C LEU A 89 6.89 14.19 -5.63
N GLN A 90 7.17 13.98 -6.92
CA GLN A 90 6.13 13.97 -7.95
C GLN A 90 5.38 12.64 -7.94
N CYS A 91 4.07 12.67 -7.74
CA CYS A 91 3.24 11.45 -7.71
C CYS A 91 2.36 11.34 -8.96
N PHE A 92 2.34 10.17 -9.59
CA PHE A 92 1.51 9.90 -10.77
C PHE A 92 0.99 8.46 -10.79
N GLY A 93 -0.20 8.28 -11.40
CA GLY A 93 -0.90 6.99 -11.45
C GLY A 93 -1.95 6.84 -10.36
N GLY A 94 -2.90 5.92 -10.56
CA GLY A 94 -4.12 5.84 -9.73
C GLY A 94 -3.91 5.50 -8.26
N ALA A 95 -2.81 4.82 -7.93
CA ALA A 95 -2.47 4.46 -6.54
C ALA A 95 -1.47 5.43 -5.89
N ALA A 96 -0.90 6.39 -6.64
CA ALA A 96 0.23 7.18 -6.15
C ALA A 96 -0.14 8.02 -4.92
N GLY A 97 -1.25 8.75 -4.99
CA GLY A 97 -1.73 9.54 -3.87
C GLY A 97 -2.02 8.72 -2.60
N GLN A 98 -2.30 7.41 -2.73
CA GLN A 98 -2.56 6.54 -1.59
C GLN A 98 -1.29 6.18 -0.80
N HIS A 99 -0.12 6.36 -1.41
CA HIS A 99 1.19 6.01 -0.85
C HIS A 99 2.12 7.21 -0.67
N ALA A 100 1.81 8.34 -1.30
CA ALA A 100 2.67 9.52 -1.41
C ALA A 100 3.20 10.02 -0.07
N CYS A 101 2.31 10.23 0.92
CA CYS A 101 2.72 10.73 2.23
C CYS A 101 3.68 9.77 2.94
N ASP A 102 3.35 8.48 2.96
CA ASP A 102 4.18 7.47 3.62
C ASP A 102 5.56 7.35 2.96
N ILE A 103 5.62 7.45 1.64
CA ILE A 103 6.87 7.46 0.87
C ILE A 103 7.68 8.73 1.19
N ALA A 104 7.05 9.90 1.16
CA ALA A 104 7.70 11.18 1.43
C ALA A 104 8.27 11.22 2.85
N ASP A 105 7.49 10.82 3.85
CA ASP A 105 7.91 10.74 5.24
C ASP A 105 9.11 9.80 5.42
N THR A 106 9.09 8.64 4.77
CA THR A 106 10.19 7.66 4.84
C THR A 106 11.46 8.13 4.12
N LEU A 107 11.31 8.97 3.09
CA LEU A 107 12.42 9.60 2.36
C LEU A 107 12.91 10.90 3.00
N GLY A 108 12.21 11.44 4.01
CA GLY A 108 12.50 12.74 4.60
C GLY A 108 12.17 13.93 3.69
N MET A 109 11.33 13.72 2.67
CA MET A 109 10.89 14.77 1.74
C MET A 109 9.78 15.61 2.38
N LYS A 110 9.87 16.94 2.21
CA LYS A 110 8.91 17.88 2.82
C LYS A 110 7.82 18.37 1.86
N GLN A 111 7.90 18.01 0.58
CA GLN A 111 6.98 18.49 -0.46
C GLN A 111 6.56 17.34 -1.37
N ILE A 112 5.26 17.27 -1.64
CA ILE A 112 4.62 16.32 -2.56
C ILE A 112 3.84 17.15 -3.58
N PHE A 113 3.94 16.78 -4.86
CA PHE A 113 3.19 17.39 -5.96
C PHE A 113 2.36 16.33 -6.70
#